data_AF-A0A2E5KRF4-F1
#
_entry.id   AF-A0A2E5KRF4-F1
#
_cell.length_a   1.000
_cell.length_b   1.000
_cell.length_c   1.000
_cell.angle_alpha   90.00
_cell.angle_beta   90.00
_cell.angle_gamma   90.00
#
_symmetry.space_group_name_H-M   'P 1'
#
loop_
_entity.id
_entity.type
_entity.pdbx_description
1 polymer ?
#
loop_
_entity_poly.entity_id
_entity_poly.type
_entity_poly.pdbx_seq_one_letter_code
_entity_poly.pdbx_strand_id
1 'polypeptide(L)'
;MAARRRSPRDSDVSLTFSVWQFVRVMVRLEESARLRGQRPRDQLYQRWQASWREVDEELTRLGKSNPDGFAELMMDHDAVVSCQSISQLNQVVRVIEEVIQQLSKSISSKDGNAEQLRHLRFERGELDKLKKRIAHRRPARKSS
;
A
#
# COMPACT_ATOMS: atom_id res chain seq x y z
N MET A 1 6.64 27.40 33.92
CA MET A 1 5.84 26.72 32.88
C MET A 1 6.80 26.09 31.87
N ALA A 2 7.08 24.80 32.00
CA ALA A 2 7.97 24.11 31.08
C ALA A 2 7.21 23.78 29.78
N ALA A 3 7.60 24.45 28.69
CA ALA A 3 7.23 24.02 27.36
C ALA A 3 7.77 22.61 27.15
N ARG A 4 6.87 21.61 27.11
CA ARG A 4 7.19 20.25 26.71
C ARG A 4 7.71 20.32 25.28
N ARG A 5 9.02 20.40 25.11
CA ARG A 5 9.69 20.09 23.85
C ARG A 5 9.24 18.68 23.48
N ARG A 6 8.36 18.56 22.48
CA ARG A 6 8.08 17.27 21.87
C ARG A 6 9.41 16.80 21.29
N SER A 7 10.05 15.85 21.94
CA SER A 7 11.15 15.08 21.35
C SER A 7 10.70 14.61 19.95
N PRO A 8 11.57 14.59 18.94
CA PRO A 8 11.24 13.95 17.67
C PRO A 8 10.82 12.53 18.02
N ARG A 9 9.56 12.17 17.73
CA ARG A 9 9.06 10.81 18.01
C ARG A 9 10.05 9.85 17.39
N ASP A 10 10.49 8.87 18.17
CA ASP A 10 11.36 7.78 17.72
C ASP A 10 10.95 7.31 16.31
N SER A 11 11.76 7.76 15.35
CA SER A 11 11.87 7.43 13.92
C SER A 11 10.63 6.79 13.26
N ASP A 12 9.67 7.61 12.82
CA ASP A 12 8.67 7.16 11.83
C ASP A 12 9.42 6.59 10.59
N VAL A 13 9.14 5.35 10.23
CA VAL A 13 9.72 4.69 9.04
C VAL A 13 8.92 5.14 7.82
N SER A 14 9.55 5.94 6.96
CA SER A 14 8.96 6.34 5.69
C SER A 14 9.02 5.19 4.69
N LEU A 15 7.93 4.94 3.97
CA LEU A 15 7.78 3.94 2.93
C LEU A 15 7.39 4.63 1.62
N THR A 16 7.98 4.18 0.52
CA THR A 16 7.69 4.68 -0.83
C THR A 16 7.08 3.56 -1.64
N PHE A 17 5.95 3.86 -2.27
CA PHE A 17 5.17 3.01 -3.15
C PHE A 17 5.00 3.75 -4.47
N SER A 18 4.98 3.05 -5.61
CA SER A 18 4.31 3.66 -6.76
C SER A 18 2.82 3.85 -6.44
N VAL A 19 2.15 4.80 -7.08
CA VAL A 19 0.73 5.08 -6.82
C VAL A 19 -0.12 3.82 -7.01
N TRP A 20 0.10 3.04 -8.07
CA TRP A 20 -0.66 1.80 -8.27
C TRP A 20 -0.46 0.77 -7.14
N GLN A 21 0.76 0.67 -6.58
CA GLN A 21 1.04 -0.22 -5.44
C GLN A 21 0.31 0.28 -4.18
N PHE A 22 0.32 1.59 -3.95
CA PHE A 22 -0.37 2.21 -2.83
C PHE A 22 -1.88 2.01 -2.92
N VAL A 23 -2.48 2.21 -4.10
CA VAL A 23 -3.90 1.95 -4.38
C VAL A 23 -4.26 0.50 -4.04
N ARG A 24 -3.51 -0.49 -4.55
CA ARG A 24 -3.75 -1.92 -4.27
C ARG A 24 -3.77 -2.22 -2.76
N VAL A 25 -2.82 -1.65 -2.02
CA VAL A 25 -2.72 -1.83 -0.56
C VAL A 25 -3.89 -1.16 0.17
N MET A 26 -4.25 0.08 -0.19
CA MET A 26 -5.34 0.81 0.45
C MET A 26 -6.71 0.18 0.20
N VAL A 27 -6.98 -0.24 -1.04
CA VAL A 27 -8.20 -0.99 -1.39
C VAL A 27 -8.29 -2.27 -0.55
N ARG A 28 -7.19 -3.03 -0.44
CA ARG A 28 -7.17 -4.26 0.35
C ARG A 28 -7.40 -4.01 1.85
N LEU A 29 -6.81 -2.94 2.40
CA LEU A 29 -7.05 -2.52 3.78
C LEU A 29 -8.52 -2.17 4.01
N GLU A 30 -9.13 -1.44 3.07
CA GLU A 30 -10.53 -1.05 3.14
C GLU A 30 -11.47 -2.26 3.05
N GLU A 31 -11.26 -3.16 2.08
CA GLU A 31 -12.02 -4.41 1.95
C GLU A 31 -11.93 -5.25 3.23
N SER A 32 -10.73 -5.38 3.79
CA SER A 32 -10.50 -6.16 5.01
C SER A 32 -11.26 -5.58 6.20
N ALA A 33 -11.37 -4.26 6.30
CA ALA A 33 -12.18 -3.60 7.33
C ALA A 33 -13.68 -3.84 7.09
N ARG A 34 -14.16 -3.65 5.85
CA ARG A 34 -15.55 -3.86 5.46
C ARG A 34 -16.02 -5.30 5.75
N LEU A 35 -15.24 -6.32 5.40
CA LEU A 35 -15.54 -7.73 5.64
C LEU A 35 -15.67 -8.09 7.13
N ARG A 36 -15.01 -7.34 8.01
CA ARG A 36 -15.10 -7.55 9.47
C ARG A 36 -16.30 -6.86 10.11
N GLY A 37 -17.16 -6.18 9.33
CA GLY A 37 -18.28 -5.39 9.85
C GLY A 37 -17.84 -4.23 10.74
N GLN A 38 -16.56 -3.85 10.68
CA GLN A 38 -15.97 -2.79 11.48
C GLN A 38 -15.66 -1.62 10.57
N ARG A 39 -15.90 -0.37 11.04
CA ARG A 39 -15.22 0.78 10.43
C ARG A 39 -13.71 0.48 10.41
N PRO A 40 -12.93 0.96 9.42
CA PRO A 40 -11.48 0.82 9.43
C PRO A 40 -10.90 1.42 10.72
N ARG A 41 -10.79 0.60 11.76
CA ARG A 41 -10.10 0.87 13.03
C ARG A 41 -8.66 0.41 12.95
N ASP A 42 -8.26 -0.14 11.79
CA ASP A 42 -6.87 -0.37 11.46
C ASP A 42 -6.13 0.96 11.51
N GLN A 43 -5.29 1.10 12.53
CA GLN A 43 -4.47 2.30 12.76
C GLN A 43 -3.66 2.67 11.52
N LEU A 44 -3.28 1.68 10.71
CA LEU A 44 -2.59 1.88 9.45
C LEU A 44 -3.46 2.59 8.40
N TYR A 45 -4.70 2.13 8.17
CA TYR A 45 -5.62 2.76 7.21
C TYR A 45 -5.95 4.20 7.63
N GLN A 46 -6.27 4.41 8.91
CA GLN A 46 -6.58 5.76 9.42
C GLN A 46 -5.40 6.72 9.25
N ARG A 47 -4.18 6.22 9.49
CA ARG A 47 -2.97 7.03 9.34
C ARG A 47 -2.71 7.41 7.89
N TRP A 48 -2.96 6.50 6.96
CA TRP A 48 -2.72 6.73 5.53
C TRP A 48 -3.92 7.37 4.82
N GLN A 49 -5.02 7.63 5.54
CA GLN A 49 -6.27 8.11 4.97
C GLN A 49 -6.14 9.46 4.26
N ALA A 50 -5.31 10.37 4.78
CA ALA A 50 -5.08 11.68 4.15
C ALA A 50 -4.41 11.51 2.77
N SER A 51 -3.26 10.83 2.73
CA SER A 51 -2.56 10.53 1.48
C SER A 51 -3.41 9.68 0.52
N TRP A 52 -4.21 8.77 1.04
CA TRP A 52 -5.14 7.98 0.24
C TRP A 52 -6.21 8.84 -0.41
N ARG A 53 -6.82 9.76 0.33
CA ARG A 53 -7.83 10.67 -0.21
C ARG A 53 -7.26 11.55 -1.32
N GLU A 54 -6.07 12.12 -1.12
CA GLU A 54 -5.42 12.97 -2.12
C GLU A 54 -5.20 12.21 -3.44
N VAL A 55 -4.68 10.97 -3.35
CA VAL A 55 -4.46 10.11 -4.52
C VAL A 55 -5.78 9.70 -5.17
N ASP A 56 -6.78 9.28 -4.39
CA ASP A 56 -8.09 8.81 -4.87
C ASP A 56 -8.90 9.92 -5.55
N GLU A 57 -8.89 11.14 -4.98
CA GLU A 57 -9.52 12.32 -5.58
C GLU A 57 -8.86 12.68 -6.92
N GLU A 58 -7.53 12.67 -6.99
CA GLU A 58 -6.81 12.99 -8.21
C GLU A 58 -7.01 11.94 -9.30
N LEU A 59 -6.94 10.65 -8.95
CA LEU A 59 -7.26 9.55 -9.87
C LEU A 59 -8.71 9.65 -10.37
N THR A 60 -9.66 9.98 -9.48
CA THR A 60 -11.07 10.17 -9.86
C THR A 60 -11.25 11.34 -10.82
N ARG A 61 -10.50 12.43 -10.63
CA ARG A 61 -10.53 13.59 -11.52
C ARG A 61 -9.96 13.26 -12.89
N LEU A 62 -8.79 12.62 -12.94
CA LEU A 62 -8.11 12.22 -14.18
C LEU A 62 -8.91 11.18 -14.95
N GLY A 63 -9.46 10.16 -14.27
CA GLY A 63 -10.23 9.09 -14.91
C GLY A 63 -11.48 9.55 -15.68
N LYS A 64 -11.98 10.76 -15.41
CA LYS A 64 -13.14 11.34 -16.11
C LYS A 64 -12.78 12.02 -17.43
N SER A 65 -11.55 12.49 -17.60
CA SER A 65 -11.23 13.46 -18.66
C SER A 65 -9.81 13.38 -19.23
N ASN A 66 -8.90 12.64 -18.60
CA ASN A 66 -7.51 12.52 -19.01
C ASN A 66 -6.97 11.10 -18.73
N PRO A 67 -7.23 10.13 -19.63
CA PRO A 67 -6.74 8.75 -19.49
C PRO A 67 -5.22 8.64 -19.45
N ASP A 68 -4.50 9.48 -20.21
CA ASP A 68 -3.04 9.46 -20.25
C ASP A 68 -2.45 9.93 -18.92
N GLY A 69 -2.95 11.04 -18.38
CA GLY A 69 -2.54 11.52 -17.05
C GLY A 69 -2.93 10.55 -15.93
N PHE A 70 -4.04 9.81 -16.06
CA PHE A 70 -4.38 8.73 -15.13
C PHE A 70 -3.32 7.62 -15.16
N ALA A 71 -2.91 7.19 -16.35
CA ALA A 71 -1.89 6.15 -16.52
C ALA A 71 -0.53 6.61 -15.98
N GLU A 72 -0.12 7.84 -16.29
CA GLU A 72 1.11 8.47 -15.78
C GLU A 72 1.10 8.52 -14.24
N LEU A 73 0.01 9.02 -13.63
CA LEU A 73 -0.10 9.06 -12.17
C LEU A 73 0.00 7.67 -11.56
N MET A 74 -0.64 6.67 -12.16
CA MET A 74 -0.59 5.29 -11.65
C MET A 74 0.82 4.68 -11.75
N MET A 75 1.54 4.92 -12.83
CA MET A 75 2.76 4.18 -13.19
C MET A 75 4.06 4.90 -12.80
N ASP A 76 4.10 6.23 -12.89
CA ASP A 76 5.34 7.02 -12.84
C ASP A 76 5.46 7.91 -11.60
N HIS A 77 4.40 7.98 -10.78
CA HIS A 77 4.41 8.72 -9.52
C HIS A 77 4.48 7.80 -8.31
N ASP A 78 5.05 8.35 -7.24
CA ASP A 78 5.20 7.69 -5.95
C ASP A 78 4.30 8.31 -4.87
N ALA A 79 3.72 7.46 -4.04
CA ALA A 79 3.10 7.82 -2.77
C ALA A 79 4.06 7.52 -1.61
N VAL A 80 4.29 8.52 -0.75
CA VAL A 80 5.14 8.39 0.44
C VAL A 80 4.28 8.41 1.69
N VAL A 81 4.36 7.35 2.49
CA VAL A 81 3.59 7.21 3.73
C VAL A 81 4.48 6.74 4.87
N SER A 82 4.08 7.01 6.10
CA SER A 82 4.89 6.68 7.29
C SER A 82 4.26 5.59 8.14
N CYS A 83 5.12 4.74 8.71
CA CYS A 83 4.78 3.77 9.76
C CYS A 83 5.48 4.15 11.07
N GLN A 84 4.79 4.00 12.19
CA GLN A 84 5.30 4.38 13.52
C GLN A 84 5.82 3.19 14.34
N SER A 85 5.60 1.97 13.85
CA SER A 85 5.95 0.77 14.59
C SER A 85 6.26 -0.40 13.67
N ILE A 86 7.03 -1.35 14.20
CA ILE A 86 7.29 -2.64 13.54
C ILE A 86 5.98 -3.40 13.31
N SER A 87 5.00 -3.28 14.22
CA SER A 87 3.68 -3.89 14.04
C SER A 87 2.96 -3.35 12.80
N GLN A 88 3.06 -2.04 12.53
CA GLN A 88 2.52 -1.45 11.30
C GLN A 88 3.29 -1.94 10.06
N LEU A 89 4.62 -2.02 10.11
CA LEU A 89 5.41 -2.61 9.01
C LEU A 89 5.04 -4.09 8.74
N ASN A 90 4.79 -4.86 9.80
CA ASN A 90 4.33 -6.24 9.69
C ASN A 90 2.95 -6.33 9.06
N GLN A 91 2.05 -5.43 9.45
CA GLN A 91 0.72 -5.33 8.85
C GLN A 91 0.81 -4.98 7.36
N VAL A 92 1.66 -4.02 6.96
CA VAL A 92 1.87 -3.66 5.54
C VAL A 92 2.33 -4.88 4.74
N VAL A 93 3.35 -5.58 5.21
CA VAL A 93 3.87 -6.78 4.52
C VAL A 93 2.79 -7.86 4.39
N ARG A 94 2.01 -8.10 5.44
CA ARG A 94 0.90 -9.07 5.40
C ARG A 94 -0.14 -8.66 4.35
N VAL A 95 -0.52 -7.38 4.30
CA VAL A 95 -1.49 -6.89 3.31
C VAL A 95 -0.95 -7.08 1.89
N ILE A 96 0.33 -6.77 1.65
CA ILE A 96 0.96 -7.01 0.35
C ILE A 96 0.95 -8.50 -0.01
N GLU A 97 1.21 -9.39 0.95
CA GLU A 97 1.13 -10.85 0.74
C GLU A 97 -0.27 -11.30 0.35
N GLU A 98 -1.30 -10.76 1.02
CA GLU A 98 -2.70 -11.05 0.69
C GLU A 98 -3.04 -10.61 -0.75
N VAL A 99 -2.58 -9.43 -1.18
CA VAL A 99 -2.76 -8.95 -2.57
C VAL A 99 -2.02 -9.85 -3.57
N ILE A 100 -0.76 -10.23 -3.28
CA ILE A 100 0.01 -11.15 -4.13
C ILE A 100 -0.71 -12.49 -4.28
N GLN A 101 -1.32 -13.00 -3.21
CA GLN A 101 -2.08 -14.25 -3.24
C GLN A 101 -3.36 -14.11 -4.09
N GLN A 102 -4.07 -12.99 -3.99
CA GLN A 102 -5.22 -12.69 -4.85
C GLN A 102 -4.82 -12.66 -6.33
N LEU A 103 -3.77 -11.91 -6.68
CA LEU A 103 -3.25 -11.86 -8.05
C LEU A 103 -2.82 -13.25 -8.56
N SER A 104 -2.17 -14.05 -7.70
CA SER A 104 -1.77 -15.42 -8.05
C SER A 104 -2.97 -16.32 -8.35
N LYS A 105 -4.08 -16.18 -7.61
CA LYS A 105 -5.33 -16.91 -7.89
C LYS A 105 -5.92 -16.48 -9.24
N SER A 106 -5.99 -15.18 -9.51
CA SER A 106 -6.48 -14.65 -10.80
C SER A 106 -5.62 -15.09 -12.00
N ILE A 107 -4.30 -15.18 -11.83
CA ILE A 107 -3.41 -15.71 -12.88
C ILE A 107 -3.69 -17.20 -13.14
N SER A 108 -3.97 -17.97 -12.10
CA SER A 108 -4.19 -19.41 -12.19
C SER A 108 -5.59 -19.80 -12.68
N SER A 109 -6.59 -18.92 -12.56
CA SER A 109 -7.96 -19.24 -12.97
C SER A 109 -8.15 -19.33 -14.49
N LYS A 110 -7.16 -18.91 -15.29
CA LYS A 110 -7.16 -18.93 -16.78
C LYS A 110 -8.28 -18.13 -17.45
N ASP A 111 -9.00 -17.29 -16.71
CA ASP A 111 -10.12 -16.49 -17.22
C ASP A 111 -9.70 -15.21 -17.98
N GLY A 112 -8.39 -15.01 -18.21
CA GLY A 112 -7.84 -13.79 -18.81
C GLY A 112 -7.11 -14.03 -20.13
N ASN A 113 -7.14 -13.02 -21.00
CA ASN A 113 -6.34 -13.04 -22.23
C ASN A 113 -4.83 -12.92 -21.93
N ALA A 114 -3.98 -13.15 -22.93
CA ALA A 114 -2.52 -13.16 -22.75
C ALA A 114 -1.96 -11.81 -22.23
N GLU A 115 -2.59 -10.69 -22.58
CA GLU A 115 -2.20 -9.36 -22.14
C GLU A 115 -2.55 -9.12 -20.67
N GLN A 116 -3.78 -9.42 -20.27
CA GLN A 116 -4.23 -9.36 -18.89
C GLN A 116 -3.34 -10.22 -17.99
N LEU A 117 -3.02 -11.44 -18.41
CA LEU A 117 -2.11 -12.32 -17.67
C LEU A 117 -0.69 -11.74 -17.55
N ARG A 118 -0.20 -11.04 -18.58
CA ARG A 118 1.09 -10.34 -18.51
C ARG A 118 1.05 -9.20 -17.48
N HIS A 119 -0.01 -8.38 -17.48
CA HIS A 119 -0.17 -7.29 -16.52
C HIS A 119 -0.25 -7.81 -15.08
N LEU A 120 -1.07 -8.83 -14.83
CA LEU A 120 -1.20 -9.43 -13.49
C LEU A 120 0.13 -10.02 -12.99
N ARG A 121 0.91 -10.67 -13.88
CA ARG A 121 2.24 -11.21 -13.52
C ARG A 121 3.24 -10.11 -13.20
N PHE A 122 3.20 -9.00 -13.95
CA PHE A 122 4.00 -7.82 -13.69
C PHE A 122 3.67 -7.23 -12.32
N GLU A 123 2.39 -6.93 -12.04
CA GLU A 123 1.95 -6.40 -10.75
C GLU A 123 2.37 -7.30 -9.59
N ARG A 124 2.16 -8.62 -9.72
CA ARG A 124 2.57 -9.60 -8.71
C ARG A 124 4.07 -9.53 -8.44
N GLY A 125 4.89 -9.43 -9.50
CA GLY A 125 6.35 -9.36 -9.39
C GLY A 125 6.82 -8.10 -8.68
N GLU A 126 6.27 -6.95 -9.04
CA GLU A 126 6.60 -5.66 -8.41
C GLU A 126 6.18 -5.60 -6.94
N LEU A 127 5.01 -6.14 -6.60
CA LEU A 127 4.57 -6.24 -5.21
C LEU A 127 5.46 -7.18 -4.38
N ASP A 128 5.99 -8.26 -4.96
CA ASP A 128 6.94 -9.13 -4.25
C ASP A 128 8.28 -8.41 -4.00
N LYS A 129 8.77 -7.61 -4.95
CA LYS A 129 9.96 -6.76 -4.76
C LYS A 129 9.73 -5.72 -3.65
N LEU A 130 8.58 -5.04 -3.67
CA LEU A 130 8.18 -4.08 -2.64
C LEU A 130 8.13 -4.74 -1.26
N LYS A 131 7.50 -5.91 -1.15
CA LYS A 131 7.43 -6.70 0.08
C LYS A 131 8.82 -6.98 0.64
N LYS A 132 9.72 -7.49 -0.19
CA LYS A 132 11.12 -7.76 0.19
C LYS A 132 11.78 -6.48 0.68
N ARG A 133 11.67 -5.38 -0.05
CA ARG A 133 12.25 -4.08 0.34
C ARG A 133 11.76 -3.60 1.71
N ILE A 134 10.47 -3.71 1.99
CA ILE A 134 9.89 -3.32 3.29
C ILE A 134 10.33 -4.28 4.40
N ALA A 135 10.39 -5.59 4.13
CA ALA A 135 10.83 -6.59 5.10
C ALA A 135 12.29 -6.37 5.55
N HIS A 136 13.18 -5.91 4.66
CA HIS A 136 14.57 -5.57 5.02
C HIS A 136 14.69 -4.32 5.89
N ARG A 137 13.67 -3.45 5.95
CA ARG A 137 13.63 -2.28 6.84
C ARG A 137 13.24 -2.64 8.28
N ARG A 138 12.88 -3.90 8.55
CA ARG A 138 12.61 -4.38 9.91
C ARG A 138 13.93 -4.46 10.67
N PRO A 139 14.08 -3.82 11.84
CA PRO A 139 15.25 -4.03 12.66
C PRO A 139 15.32 -5.50 13.08
N ALA A 140 16.53 -6.07 13.09
CA ALA A 140 16.75 -7.42 13.61
C ALA A 140 16.21 -7.48 15.05
N ARG A 141 15.34 -8.46 15.35
CA ARG A 141 14.95 -8.76 16.73
C ARG A 141 16.24 -8.99 17.52
N LYS A 142 16.59 -8.08 18.44
CA LYS A 142 17.52 -8.42 19.51
C LYS A 142 16.76 -9.39 20.40
N SER A 143 17.15 -10.66 20.33
CA SER A 143 16.74 -11.67 21.30
C SER A 143 17.21 -11.20 22.68
N SER A 144 16.26 -10.90 23.57
CA SER A 144 16.51 -10.83 25.01
C SER A 144 16.38 -12.22 25.61
#